data_AF-A0A2V6XBY0-F1
#
_entry.id   AF-A0A2V6XBY0-F1
#
_cell.length_a   1.000
_cell.length_b   1.000
_cell.length_c   1.000
_cell.angle_alpha   90.00
_cell.angle_beta   90.00
_cell.angle_gamma   90.00
#
_symmetry.space_group_name_H-M   'P 1'
#
loop_
_entity.id
_entity.type
_entity.pdbx_description
1 polymer ?
#
loop_
_entity_poly.entity_id
_entity_poly.type
_entity_poly.pdbx_seq_one_letter_code
_entity_poly.pdbx_strand_id
1 'polypeptide(L)'
;MPRPRARALARGARDLSQARCLARGRADGARRSARRRDRLPVPAAAGVSRQAQRARAPRDHGGARRRAARRAARRPGRAHVGERLRPVPAVRRRPALDLVLYLRGKLNTGLSRALNAARRGPRVTPPPLEEVIQGGRTPLALSRLLEGRSNRERQAAVARYLGEHRIPFALQAFGSPVCENFSVDVGSGERVLVLVAHHDAVPGSPGANDNAAAVGILLNLLERLSVSPPTRLRVRFLFTAEEERGYLGARYYARAANLEELAGVLSLELCGIGDSVAIWDAAEETPFLGRVRSALEGIGLVRDATYHVVGRIPLFGSDHRAFAPEGVPAYGFTLVPSREA
;
A
#
# COMPACT_ATOMS: atom_id res chain seq x y z
N MET A 1 -60.93 21.61 23.08
CA MET A 1 -59.56 22.18 23.19
C MET A 1 -59.52 23.00 24.48
N PRO A 2 -58.64 22.82 25.47
CA PRO A 2 -57.30 22.19 25.49
C PRO A 2 -57.05 21.13 26.63
N ARG A 3 -55.92 20.40 26.49
CA ARG A 3 -55.12 19.52 27.38
C ARG A 3 -55.63 19.03 28.76
N PRO A 4 -55.18 17.82 29.17
CA PRO A 4 -54.63 17.65 30.51
C PRO A 4 -53.24 16.98 30.58
N ARG A 5 -52.50 17.31 31.64
CA ARG A 5 -51.27 16.65 32.11
C ARG A 5 -51.62 15.64 33.22
N ALA A 6 -50.88 14.52 33.20
CA ALA A 6 -50.37 13.67 34.28
C ALA A 6 -51.26 13.25 35.48
N ARG A 7 -51.27 11.94 35.76
CA ARG A 7 -50.93 11.39 37.08
C ARG A 7 -50.66 9.88 37.04
N ALA A 8 -49.62 9.51 37.79
CA ALA A 8 -49.18 8.15 38.09
C ALA A 8 -50.10 7.46 39.11
N LEU A 9 -50.15 6.13 39.09
CA LEU A 9 -50.50 5.28 40.22
C LEU A 9 -49.67 4.00 40.18
N ALA A 10 -48.97 3.74 41.27
CA ALA A 10 -48.27 2.51 41.59
C ALA A 10 -49.16 1.60 42.45
N ARG A 11 -48.94 0.27 42.36
CA ARG A 11 -48.81 -0.72 43.46
C ARG A 11 -49.30 -2.12 43.05
N GLY A 12 -48.49 -3.13 43.36
CA GLY A 12 -48.90 -4.55 43.34
C GLY A 12 -47.70 -5.48 43.41
N ALA A 13 -47.34 -5.90 44.63
CA ALA A 13 -46.26 -6.84 44.95
C ALA A 13 -46.79 -8.28 45.12
N ARG A 14 -45.88 -9.26 44.97
CA ARG A 14 -45.79 -10.65 45.52
C ARG A 14 -45.13 -11.55 44.46
N ASP A 15 -43.86 -11.92 44.56
CA ASP A 15 -43.21 -12.87 45.49
C ASP A 15 -43.65 -14.33 45.29
N LEU A 16 -42.77 -15.14 44.69
CA LEU A 16 -42.72 -16.59 44.83
C LEU A 16 -41.26 -17.03 44.72
N SER A 17 -40.76 -17.60 45.81
CA SER A 17 -39.44 -18.22 45.92
C SER A 17 -39.59 -19.70 46.30
N GLN A 18 -38.62 -20.49 45.82
CA GLN A 18 -38.10 -21.76 46.33
C GLN A 18 -38.91 -23.07 46.24
N ALA A 19 -38.26 -24.07 45.63
CA ALA A 19 -38.11 -25.41 46.23
C ALA A 19 -36.74 -26.01 45.88
N ARG A 20 -36.03 -26.48 46.93
CA ARG A 20 -34.78 -27.25 46.95
C ARG A 20 -35.06 -28.76 46.82
N CYS A 21 -34.09 -29.54 46.34
CA CYS A 21 -33.46 -30.71 47.02
C CYS A 21 -32.60 -31.54 46.04
N LEU A 22 -31.28 -31.69 46.30
CA LEU A 22 -30.58 -32.91 46.79
C LEU A 22 -30.41 -34.00 45.69
N ALA A 23 -29.28 -34.68 45.45
CA ALA A 23 -28.08 -34.95 46.23
C ALA A 23 -26.92 -35.46 45.33
N ARG A 24 -25.66 -35.22 45.80
CA ARG A 24 -24.50 -36.14 45.96
C ARG A 24 -24.24 -37.23 44.88
N GLY A 25 -23.01 -37.48 44.40
CA GLY A 25 -21.68 -36.99 44.76
C GLY A 25 -20.56 -37.89 44.22
N ARG A 26 -19.32 -37.47 44.54
CA ARG A 26 -18.00 -38.16 44.49
C ARG A 26 -17.41 -38.42 43.10
N ALA A 27 -16.26 -37.86 42.70
CA ALA A 27 -14.91 -37.71 43.29
C ALA A 27 -13.92 -38.74 42.70
N ASP A 28 -12.65 -38.29 42.68
CA ASP A 28 -11.40 -38.94 42.27
C ASP A 28 -11.01 -38.70 40.79
N GLY A 29 -9.87 -38.10 40.44
CA GLY A 29 -8.64 -37.88 41.18
C GLY A 29 -7.50 -38.65 40.50
N ALA A 30 -6.81 -38.06 39.52
CA ALA A 30 -5.50 -38.54 39.08
C ALA A 30 -4.69 -37.46 38.34
N ARG A 31 -3.59 -37.05 38.97
CA ARG A 31 -2.47 -36.29 38.40
C ARG A 31 -1.70 -37.15 37.38
N ARG A 32 -1.10 -36.51 36.36
CA ARG A 32 0.26 -36.71 35.76
C ARG A 32 0.35 -35.93 34.45
N SER A 33 1.01 -34.76 34.43
CA SER A 33 2.43 -34.51 34.15
C SER A 33 2.89 -34.72 32.69
N ALA A 34 3.26 -33.61 32.06
CA ALA A 34 4.36 -33.38 31.11
C ALA A 34 4.60 -34.38 29.95
N ARG A 35 4.60 -33.86 28.72
CA ARG A 35 5.78 -33.84 27.82
C ARG A 35 5.50 -33.16 26.47
N ARG A 36 6.46 -32.31 26.09
CA ARG A 36 6.90 -31.95 24.73
C ARG A 36 6.59 -33.01 23.65
N ARG A 37 6.13 -32.53 22.48
CA ARG A 37 6.42 -33.08 21.12
C ARG A 37 6.44 -31.88 20.16
N ASP A 38 7.61 -31.45 19.68
CA ASP A 38 8.37 -31.95 18.50
C ASP A 38 7.73 -31.45 17.19
N ARG A 39 8.28 -30.40 16.56
CA ARG A 39 9.34 -30.46 15.52
C ARG A 39 8.97 -31.43 14.40
N LEU A 40 8.43 -30.87 13.32
CA LEU A 40 8.25 -31.56 12.04
C LEU A 40 9.63 -31.73 11.33
N PRO A 41 9.91 -32.91 10.73
CA PRO A 41 11.19 -33.20 10.10
C PRO A 41 11.26 -32.76 8.63
N VAL A 42 12.46 -32.34 8.22
CA VAL A 42 12.92 -32.18 6.83
C VAL A 42 13.34 -33.56 6.30
N PRO A 43 12.98 -33.97 5.06
CA PRO A 43 13.60 -35.12 4.42
C PRO A 43 14.88 -34.71 3.68
N ALA A 44 15.97 -35.40 4.02
CA ALA A 44 17.24 -35.37 3.29
C ALA A 44 17.20 -36.29 2.06
N ALA A 45 18.07 -35.95 1.10
CA ALA A 45 18.26 -36.57 -0.20
C ALA A 45 18.69 -38.05 -0.14
N ALA A 46 18.24 -38.83 -1.13
CA ALA A 46 18.87 -40.07 -1.55
C ALA A 46 19.49 -39.87 -2.94
N GLY A 47 20.80 -40.15 -3.04
CA GLY A 47 21.57 -40.06 -4.28
C GLY A 47 21.59 -41.37 -5.06
N VAL A 48 22.00 -41.30 -6.32
CA VAL A 48 22.48 -42.45 -7.10
C VAL A 48 23.72 -42.06 -7.94
N SER A 49 24.78 -42.81 -7.65
CA SER A 49 26.05 -43.17 -8.30
C SER A 49 26.66 -42.44 -9.51
N ARG A 50 27.99 -42.24 -9.37
CA ARG A 50 29.01 -41.94 -10.39
C ARG A 50 29.41 -43.16 -11.23
N GLN A 51 29.63 -42.95 -12.52
CA GLN A 51 30.69 -43.57 -13.36
C GLN A 51 30.91 -42.63 -14.56
N ALA A 52 31.98 -41.86 -14.62
CA ALA A 52 33.29 -42.19 -15.20
C ALA A 52 33.25 -42.40 -16.72
N GLN A 53 33.69 -41.38 -17.48
CA GLN A 53 34.42 -41.58 -18.73
C GLN A 53 35.31 -40.35 -19.02
N ARG A 54 36.62 -40.60 -19.07
CA ARG A 54 37.66 -39.71 -19.58
C ARG A 54 37.79 -39.96 -21.09
N ALA A 55 37.83 -38.91 -21.91
CA ALA A 55 38.62 -38.91 -23.15
C ALA A 55 38.85 -37.50 -23.71
N ARG A 56 40.13 -37.11 -23.72
CA ARG A 56 40.87 -36.37 -24.76
C ARG A 56 40.28 -35.08 -25.36
N ALA A 57 40.93 -33.97 -25.03
CA ALA A 57 40.98 -32.77 -25.87
C ALA A 57 42.16 -32.86 -26.85
N PRO A 58 42.05 -32.30 -28.07
CA PRO A 58 43.19 -31.87 -28.86
C PRO A 58 43.46 -30.35 -28.70
N ARG A 59 44.75 -29.99 -28.68
CA ARG A 59 45.31 -28.67 -29.03
C ARG A 59 45.15 -28.48 -30.55
N ASP A 60 45.22 -27.33 -31.22
CA ASP A 60 45.75 -25.99 -30.98
C ASP A 60 45.26 -25.06 -32.13
N HIS A 61 45.58 -23.76 -32.02
CA HIS A 61 45.82 -22.75 -33.07
C HIS A 61 44.82 -21.60 -33.35
N GLY A 62 45.39 -20.39 -33.24
CA GLY A 62 44.95 -19.12 -33.83
C GLY A 62 44.03 -18.32 -32.90
N GLY A 63 44.39 -17.19 -32.32
CA GLY A 63 45.23 -16.11 -32.82
C GLY A 63 44.42 -14.81 -32.68
N ALA A 64 44.93 -13.85 -31.90
CA ALA A 64 44.50 -12.45 -31.83
C ALA A 64 43.09 -12.13 -31.30
N ARG A 65 43.02 -11.68 -30.02
CA ARG A 65 42.40 -10.42 -29.57
C ARG A 65 42.46 -10.33 -28.03
N ARG A 66 43.65 -10.01 -27.52
CA ARG A 66 43.85 -9.54 -26.14
C ARG A 66 43.79 -8.02 -26.14
N ARG A 67 42.75 -7.44 -25.54
CA ARG A 67 42.76 -6.21 -24.71
C ARG A 67 41.32 -5.90 -24.29
N ALA A 68 41.17 -5.41 -23.06
CA ALA A 68 39.93 -4.99 -22.39
C ALA A 68 39.11 -6.05 -21.65
N ALA A 69 39.70 -6.69 -20.63
CA ALA A 69 38.93 -7.15 -19.46
C ALA A 69 39.88 -7.38 -18.27
N ARG A 70 40.16 -6.33 -17.49
CA ARG A 70 40.72 -6.40 -16.13
C ARG A 70 40.78 -4.99 -15.53
N ARG A 71 39.74 -4.61 -14.80
CA ARG A 71 39.78 -3.76 -13.60
C ARG A 71 38.34 -3.42 -13.19
N ALA A 72 37.86 -4.10 -12.15
CA ALA A 72 37.03 -3.50 -11.10
C ALA A 72 36.67 -4.60 -10.09
N ALA A 73 37.59 -4.87 -9.17
CA ALA A 73 37.25 -5.46 -7.89
C ALA A 73 37.64 -4.47 -6.79
N ARG A 74 36.63 -4.09 -6.00
CA ARG A 74 36.66 -3.50 -4.63
C ARG A 74 37.17 -2.07 -4.43
N ARG A 75 36.24 -1.21 -4.01
CA ARG A 75 36.37 -0.32 -2.82
C ARG A 75 35.00 -0.17 -2.13
N PRO A 76 34.91 -0.25 -0.79
CA PRO A 76 33.71 0.09 -0.03
C PRO A 76 33.72 1.57 0.39
N GLY A 77 32.54 2.15 0.57
CA GLY A 77 32.31 3.35 1.39
C GLY A 77 32.29 4.69 0.65
N ARG A 78 31.08 5.19 0.36
CA ARG A 78 30.66 6.57 0.63
C ARG A 78 29.14 6.61 0.73
N ALA A 79 28.64 7.17 1.83
CA ALA A 79 27.23 7.39 2.07
C ALA A 79 26.65 8.29 0.97
N HIS A 80 25.67 7.80 0.22
CA HIS A 80 24.91 8.58 -0.75
C HIS A 80 23.89 9.43 0.01
N VAL A 81 24.26 10.68 0.28
CA VAL A 81 23.31 11.75 0.58
C VAL A 81 22.58 12.06 -0.74
N GLY A 82 21.23 12.10 -0.66
CA GLY A 82 20.25 12.37 -1.71
C GLY A 82 20.78 12.86 -3.06
N GLU A 83 20.83 11.95 -4.02
CA GLU A 83 21.09 12.30 -5.41
C GLU A 83 19.82 12.93 -6.00
N ARG A 84 19.85 14.24 -6.25
CA ARG A 84 18.80 14.96 -6.99
C ARG A 84 18.75 14.39 -8.39
N LEU A 85 17.72 13.59 -8.67
CA LEU A 85 17.43 13.19 -10.04
C LEU A 85 16.96 14.42 -10.84
N ARG A 86 17.41 14.44 -12.10
CA ARG A 86 17.42 15.55 -13.06
C ARG A 86 16.06 16.28 -13.17
N PRO A 87 16.04 17.58 -13.51
CA PRO A 87 14.80 18.24 -13.92
C PRO A 87 14.18 17.48 -15.09
N VAL A 88 12.91 17.10 -14.93
CA VAL A 88 12.13 16.43 -15.95
C VAL A 88 11.91 17.40 -17.12
N PRO A 89 12.21 17.03 -18.38
CA PRO A 89 11.92 17.87 -19.53
C PRO A 89 10.41 18.12 -19.65
N ALA A 90 10.01 19.30 -20.13
CA ALA A 90 8.60 19.65 -20.30
C ALA A 90 7.89 18.65 -21.23
N VAL A 91 6.99 17.83 -20.67
CA VAL A 91 6.27 16.78 -21.42
C VAL A 91 5.02 17.34 -22.08
N ARG A 92 4.67 16.78 -23.25
CA ARG A 92 3.47 17.08 -24.07
C ARG A 92 2.23 17.29 -23.19
N ARG A 93 1.71 18.52 -23.18
CA ARG A 93 0.46 18.86 -22.49
C ARG A 93 -0.72 18.23 -23.23
N ARG A 94 -1.67 17.62 -22.51
CA ARG A 94 -3.07 17.51 -22.95
C ARG A 94 -3.89 18.54 -22.17
N PRO A 95 -3.71 19.85 -22.46
CA PRO A 95 -4.06 20.92 -21.53
C PRO A 95 -5.56 20.98 -21.21
N ALA A 96 -6.44 20.62 -22.16
CA ALA A 96 -7.88 20.68 -21.97
C ALA A 96 -8.40 19.63 -20.96
N LEU A 97 -8.07 18.34 -21.16
CA LEU A 97 -8.49 17.27 -20.25
C LEU A 97 -7.88 17.48 -18.86
N ASP A 98 -6.62 17.90 -18.82
CA ASP A 98 -5.88 18.21 -17.61
C ASP A 98 -6.54 19.32 -16.78
N LEU A 99 -6.96 20.38 -17.46
CA LEU A 99 -7.66 21.50 -16.85
C LEU A 99 -9.04 21.09 -16.37
N VAL A 100 -9.79 20.29 -17.15
CA VAL A 100 -11.11 19.79 -16.74
C VAL A 100 -11.00 18.94 -15.48
N LEU A 101 -10.05 18.00 -15.43
CA LEU A 101 -9.83 17.16 -14.25
C LEU A 101 -9.41 17.97 -13.04
N TYR A 102 -8.50 18.93 -13.22
CA TYR A 102 -8.06 19.81 -12.15
C TYR A 102 -9.19 20.69 -11.62
N LEU A 103 -9.96 21.34 -12.50
CA LEU A 103 -11.10 22.17 -12.13
C LEU A 103 -12.18 21.34 -11.41
N ARG A 104 -12.44 20.13 -11.91
CA ARG A 104 -13.37 19.21 -11.28
C ARG A 104 -12.90 18.76 -9.90
N GLY A 105 -11.63 18.39 -9.74
CA GLY A 105 -11.05 18.07 -8.44
C GLY A 105 -11.14 19.26 -7.48
N LYS A 106 -10.80 20.47 -7.95
CA LYS A 106 -10.93 21.69 -7.17
C LYS A 106 -12.37 21.97 -6.71
N LEU A 107 -13.36 21.74 -7.59
CA LEU A 107 -14.78 21.87 -7.24
C LEU A 107 -15.21 20.83 -6.21
N ASN A 108 -14.85 19.56 -6.42
CA ASN A 108 -15.19 18.45 -5.51
C ASN A 108 -14.59 18.65 -4.12
N THR A 109 -13.32 19.06 -4.08
CA THR A 109 -12.58 19.35 -2.84
C THR A 109 -13.12 20.59 -2.14
N GLY A 110 -13.56 21.60 -2.91
CA GLY A 110 -14.25 22.77 -2.37
C GLY A 110 -15.59 22.41 -1.69
N LEU A 111 -16.41 21.60 -2.37
CA LEU A 111 -17.68 21.12 -1.83
C LEU A 111 -17.46 20.24 -0.59
N SER A 112 -16.54 19.29 -0.66
CA SER A 112 -16.20 18.39 0.44
C SER A 112 -15.66 19.14 1.65
N ARG A 113 -14.83 20.16 1.44
CA ARG A 113 -14.37 21.05 2.51
C ARG A 113 -15.53 21.78 3.18
N ALA A 114 -16.50 22.28 2.41
CA ALA A 114 -17.69 22.95 2.96
C ALA A 114 -18.56 21.98 3.79
N LEU A 115 -18.77 20.75 3.28
CA LEU A 115 -19.50 19.69 3.98
C LEU A 115 -18.78 19.26 5.27
N ASN A 116 -17.45 19.09 5.23
CA ASN A 116 -16.64 18.74 6.39
C ASN A 116 -16.63 19.86 7.43
N ALA A 117 -16.63 21.13 7.00
CA ALA A 117 -16.75 22.27 7.92
C ALA A 117 -18.10 22.30 8.65
N ALA A 118 -19.17 21.87 7.99
CA ALA A 118 -20.51 21.75 8.56
C ALA A 118 -20.66 20.53 9.49
N ARG A 119 -19.99 19.43 9.18
CA ARG A 119 -19.97 18.18 9.97
C ARG A 119 -18.72 18.17 10.86
N ARG A 120 -18.73 18.93 11.96
CA ARG A 120 -17.62 18.92 12.94
C ARG A 120 -17.55 17.57 13.66
N GLY A 121 -16.85 16.61 13.07
CA GLY A 121 -16.35 15.44 13.80
C GLY A 121 -15.28 15.85 14.83
N PRO A 122 -14.87 14.93 15.72
CA PRO A 122 -13.77 15.19 16.64
C PRO A 122 -12.52 15.60 15.85
N ARG A 123 -11.85 16.68 16.26
CA ARG A 123 -10.54 17.01 15.70
C ARG A 123 -9.56 15.92 16.13
N VAL A 124 -8.96 15.25 15.15
CA VAL A 124 -7.88 14.31 15.42
C VAL A 124 -6.61 15.12 15.64
N THR A 125 -6.04 15.03 16.84
CA THR A 125 -4.73 15.59 17.13
C THR A 125 -3.67 14.55 16.76
N PRO A 126 -2.84 14.80 15.73
CA PRO A 126 -1.78 13.86 15.38
C PRO A 126 -0.78 13.72 16.53
N PRO A 127 -0.22 12.52 16.78
CA PRO A 127 0.91 12.37 17.69
C PRO A 127 2.13 13.16 17.16
N PRO A 128 3.10 13.48 18.03
CA PRO A 128 4.37 14.04 17.60
C PRO A 128 5.00 13.21 16.49
N LEU A 129 5.55 13.87 15.47
CA LEU A 129 6.10 13.19 14.29
C LEU A 129 7.25 12.23 14.67
N GLU A 130 8.10 12.64 15.60
CA GLU A 130 9.20 11.82 16.12
C GLU A 130 8.72 10.50 16.71
N GLU A 131 7.61 10.53 17.47
CA GLU A 131 7.03 9.33 18.09
C GLU A 131 6.61 8.31 17.04
N VAL A 132 6.01 8.77 15.94
CA VAL A 132 5.62 7.89 14.83
C VAL A 132 6.84 7.38 14.08
N ILE A 133 7.81 8.25 13.77
CA ILE A 133 9.00 7.85 13.01
C ILE A 133 9.86 6.86 13.78
N GLN A 134 9.99 7.00 15.10
CA GLN A 134 10.74 6.09 15.96
C GLN A 134 9.92 4.88 16.45
N GLY A 135 8.61 4.95 16.35
CA GLY A 135 7.68 3.97 16.93
C GLY A 135 7.46 2.70 16.11
N GLY A 136 6.25 2.15 16.23
CA GLY A 136 5.86 0.87 15.64
C GLY A 136 5.81 0.88 14.12
N ARG A 137 6.21 -0.23 13.50
CA ARG A 137 6.25 -0.39 12.02
C ARG A 137 5.00 -0.98 11.41
N THR A 138 3.96 -1.29 12.19
CA THR A 138 2.71 -1.83 11.63
C THR A 138 2.02 -0.79 10.73
N PRO A 139 1.26 -1.19 9.68
CA PRO A 139 0.54 -0.24 8.83
C PRO A 139 -0.33 0.76 9.60
N LEU A 140 -1.05 0.30 10.64
CA LEU A 140 -1.88 1.17 11.49
C LEU A 140 -1.07 2.18 12.32
N ALA A 141 0.14 1.81 12.76
CA ALA A 141 1.01 2.76 13.45
C ALA A 141 1.57 3.80 12.46
N LEU A 142 1.93 3.36 11.26
CA LEU A 142 2.47 4.22 10.21
C LEU A 142 1.40 5.13 9.57
N SER A 143 0.11 4.77 9.58
CA SER A 143 -0.95 5.68 9.11
C SER A 143 -1.05 6.96 9.95
N ARG A 144 -0.65 6.89 11.23
CA ARG A 144 -0.56 8.06 12.11
C ARG A 144 0.55 9.04 11.69
N LEU A 145 1.35 8.71 10.69
CA LEU A 145 2.32 9.63 10.08
C LEU A 145 1.61 10.80 9.38
N LEU A 146 0.42 10.56 8.81
CA LEU A 146 -0.30 11.54 7.99
C LEU A 146 -1.67 11.93 8.55
N GLU A 147 -2.31 11.05 9.31
CA GLU A 147 -3.63 11.30 9.90
C GLU A 147 -3.64 12.63 10.70
N GLY A 148 -4.67 13.46 10.49
CA GLY A 148 -4.90 14.70 11.22
C GLY A 148 -3.95 15.85 10.87
N ARG A 149 -2.99 15.65 9.97
CA ARG A 149 -2.03 16.68 9.52
C ARG A 149 -2.52 17.40 8.27
N SER A 150 -2.07 18.64 8.09
CA SER A 150 -2.27 19.38 6.83
C SER A 150 -1.45 18.76 5.68
N ASN A 151 -1.82 19.00 4.42
CA ASN A 151 -1.10 18.43 3.27
C ASN A 151 0.39 18.84 3.24
N ARG A 152 0.73 20.05 3.73
CA ARG A 152 2.12 20.49 3.87
C ARG A 152 2.88 19.64 4.90
N GLU A 153 2.26 19.37 6.04
CA GLU A 153 2.84 18.53 7.09
C GLU A 153 2.91 17.06 6.66
N ARG A 154 1.91 16.57 5.90
CA ARG A 154 1.87 15.22 5.34
C ARG A 154 3.04 14.99 4.37
N GLN A 155 3.25 15.91 3.43
CA GLN A 155 4.41 15.85 2.51
C GLN A 155 5.75 15.85 3.28
N ALA A 156 5.90 16.76 4.25
CA ALA A 156 7.10 16.84 5.08
C ALA A 156 7.32 15.56 5.92
N ALA A 157 6.24 14.94 6.40
CA ALA A 157 6.29 13.72 7.19
C ALA A 157 6.80 12.51 6.38
N VAL A 158 6.34 12.34 5.14
CA VAL A 158 6.84 11.28 4.23
C VAL A 158 8.34 11.48 3.97
N ALA A 159 8.75 12.70 3.58
CA ALA A 159 10.16 13.01 3.32
C ALA A 159 11.04 12.76 4.55
N ARG A 160 10.58 13.18 5.74
CA ARG A 160 11.32 12.99 7.00
C ARG A 160 11.42 11.52 7.37
N TYR A 161 10.34 10.74 7.22
CA TYR A 161 10.35 9.30 7.46
C TYR A 161 11.43 8.62 6.60
N LEU A 162 11.40 8.84 5.29
CA LEU A 162 12.36 8.24 4.37
C LEU A 162 13.80 8.68 4.70
N GLY A 163 13.99 9.95 5.03
CA GLY A 163 15.30 10.52 5.39
C GLY A 163 15.88 9.95 6.69
N GLU A 164 15.11 9.89 7.77
CA GLU A 164 15.58 9.40 9.07
C GLU A 164 15.86 7.89 9.07
N HIS A 165 15.09 7.14 8.28
CA HIS A 165 15.33 5.71 8.04
C HIS A 165 16.42 5.43 7.02
N ARG A 166 17.08 6.48 6.48
CA ARG A 166 18.15 6.39 5.48
C ARG A 166 17.72 5.59 4.24
N ILE A 167 16.44 5.66 3.89
CA ILE A 167 15.90 5.04 2.69
C ILE A 167 16.22 5.97 1.52
N PRO A 168 17.01 5.55 0.51
CA PRO A 168 17.23 6.38 -0.67
C PRO A 168 15.92 6.55 -1.45
N PHE A 169 15.56 7.80 -1.78
CA PHE A 169 14.35 8.11 -2.52
C PHE A 169 14.60 9.17 -3.59
N ALA A 170 13.82 9.09 -4.66
CA ALA A 170 13.73 10.09 -5.71
C ALA A 170 12.63 11.10 -5.38
N LEU A 171 12.91 12.39 -5.57
CA LEU A 171 11.96 13.48 -5.37
C LEU A 171 11.62 14.11 -6.73
N GLN A 172 10.33 14.25 -7.03
CA GLN A 172 9.84 15.00 -8.18
C GLN A 172 9.01 16.19 -7.69
N ALA A 173 9.56 17.40 -7.81
CA ALA A 173 8.86 18.64 -7.52
C ALA A 173 8.05 19.10 -8.74
N PHE A 174 6.84 19.59 -8.52
CA PHE A 174 5.96 20.11 -9.56
C PHE A 174 4.99 21.17 -9.02
N GLY A 175 4.33 21.89 -9.93
CA GLY A 175 3.28 22.86 -9.60
C GLY A 175 3.75 24.17 -8.97
N SER A 176 2.79 25.04 -8.68
CA SER A 176 2.95 26.28 -7.92
C SER A 176 1.67 26.51 -7.08
N PRO A 177 1.74 26.46 -5.73
CA PRO A 177 2.93 26.21 -4.91
C PRO A 177 3.54 24.82 -5.16
N VAL A 178 4.83 24.69 -4.85
CA VAL A 178 5.60 23.45 -5.11
C VAL A 178 5.04 22.29 -4.27
N CYS A 179 4.68 21.22 -4.96
CA CYS A 179 4.28 19.93 -4.40
C CYS A 179 5.30 18.87 -4.80
N GLU A 180 5.41 17.78 -4.02
CA GLU A 180 6.46 16.78 -4.21
C GLU A 180 5.87 15.36 -4.24
N ASN A 181 6.23 14.61 -5.29
CA ASN A 181 6.11 13.16 -5.28
C ASN A 181 7.42 12.55 -4.78
N PHE A 182 7.33 11.43 -4.07
CA PHE A 182 8.47 10.63 -3.64
C PHE A 182 8.39 9.24 -4.24
N SER A 183 9.51 8.69 -4.70
CA SER A 183 9.55 7.29 -5.14
C SER A 183 10.77 6.53 -4.63
N VAL A 184 10.57 5.26 -4.31
CA VAL A 184 11.61 4.34 -3.82
C VAL A 184 11.55 3.05 -4.61
N ASP A 185 12.67 2.64 -5.18
CA ASP A 185 12.80 1.39 -5.94
C ASP A 185 13.46 0.32 -5.06
N VAL A 186 12.85 -0.86 -5.00
CA VAL A 186 13.39 -2.04 -4.32
C VAL A 186 13.43 -3.24 -5.28
N GLY A 187 14.55 -3.96 -5.28
CA GLY A 187 14.78 -5.10 -6.17
C GLY A 187 15.57 -4.73 -7.43
N SER A 188 15.83 -5.72 -8.28
CA SER A 188 16.79 -5.59 -9.40
C SER A 188 16.24 -6.02 -10.76
N GLY A 189 14.94 -6.33 -10.86
CA GLY A 189 14.34 -6.71 -12.14
C GLY A 189 14.23 -5.54 -13.13
N GLU A 190 14.26 -5.85 -14.42
CA GLU A 190 14.08 -4.86 -15.50
C GLU A 190 12.65 -4.32 -15.52
N ARG A 191 11.66 -5.19 -15.26
CA ARG A 191 10.25 -4.81 -15.16
C ARG A 191 9.95 -4.21 -13.79
N VAL A 192 9.08 -3.18 -13.78
CA VAL A 192 8.71 -2.43 -12.57
C VAL A 192 7.22 -2.61 -12.25
N LEU A 193 6.91 -3.07 -11.04
CA LEU A 193 5.58 -2.94 -10.47
C LEU A 193 5.51 -1.63 -9.70
N VAL A 194 4.56 -0.75 -10.04
CA VAL A 194 4.32 0.48 -9.28
C VAL A 194 3.21 0.22 -8.26
N LEU A 195 3.52 0.46 -6.99
CA LEU A 195 2.53 0.56 -5.92
C LEU A 195 2.44 2.04 -5.54
N VAL A 196 1.28 2.65 -5.73
CA VAL A 196 1.07 4.09 -5.52
C VAL A 196 0.03 4.34 -4.43
N ALA A 197 0.27 5.35 -3.61
CA ALA A 197 -0.70 5.91 -2.66
C ALA A 197 -0.46 7.41 -2.52
N HIS A 198 -1.53 8.20 -2.53
CA HIS A 198 -1.39 9.64 -2.33
C HIS A 198 -1.21 10.01 -0.86
N HIS A 199 -0.40 11.04 -0.64
CA HIS A 199 -0.11 11.53 0.71
C HIS A 199 -0.91 12.77 1.07
N ASP A 200 -1.65 13.39 0.15
CA ASP A 200 -2.58 14.46 0.48
C ASP A 200 -3.90 13.92 1.07
N ALA A 201 -4.81 14.84 1.37
CA ALA A 201 -6.18 14.56 1.79
C ALA A 201 -7.05 15.76 1.47
N VAL A 202 -8.36 15.53 1.32
CA VAL A 202 -9.36 16.61 1.29
C VAL A 202 -9.18 17.52 2.52
N PRO A 203 -9.07 18.86 2.34
CA PRO A 203 -8.98 19.79 3.45
C PRO A 203 -10.15 19.65 4.44
N GLY A 204 -9.82 19.51 5.71
CA GLY A 204 -10.79 19.32 6.80
C GLY A 204 -11.17 17.86 7.05
N SER A 205 -10.67 16.90 6.26
CA SER A 205 -10.69 15.48 6.59
C SER A 205 -9.49 15.11 7.48
N PRO A 206 -9.63 14.21 8.45
CA PRO A 206 -8.48 13.59 9.12
C PRO A 206 -7.60 12.78 8.16
N GLY A 207 -8.17 12.32 7.04
CA GLY A 207 -7.45 11.59 5.99
C GLY A 207 -6.82 10.28 6.45
N ALA A 208 -7.43 9.60 7.42
CA ALA A 208 -6.95 8.33 7.98
C ALA A 208 -7.14 7.16 6.98
N ASN A 209 -8.37 6.95 6.51
CA ASN A 209 -8.66 5.96 5.47
C ASN A 209 -8.20 6.43 4.09
N ASP A 210 -8.35 7.73 3.81
CA ASP A 210 -8.06 8.39 2.54
C ASP A 210 -6.98 9.48 2.72
N ASN A 211 -5.69 9.19 2.53
CA ASN A 211 -5.16 7.86 2.21
C ASN A 211 -3.96 7.45 3.08
N ALA A 212 -3.96 7.90 4.34
CA ALA A 212 -2.88 7.59 5.28
C ALA A 212 -2.72 6.08 5.53
N ALA A 213 -3.82 5.31 5.49
CA ALA A 213 -3.81 3.86 5.60
C ALA A 213 -2.96 3.21 4.50
N ALA A 214 -3.17 3.58 3.22
CA ALA A 214 -2.39 3.04 2.12
C ALA A 214 -0.91 3.45 2.20
N VAL A 215 -0.63 4.71 2.56
CA VAL A 215 0.77 5.15 2.80
C VAL A 215 1.44 4.31 3.88
N GLY A 216 0.74 4.05 5.00
CA GLY A 216 1.25 3.20 6.07
C GLY A 216 1.50 1.75 5.63
N ILE A 217 0.62 1.19 4.79
CA ILE A 217 0.81 -0.13 4.17
C ILE A 217 2.05 -0.15 3.29
N LEU A 218 2.22 0.85 2.42
CA LEU A 218 3.34 0.92 1.48
C LEU A 218 4.67 1.14 2.20
N LEU A 219 4.74 1.98 3.23
CA LEU A 219 5.95 2.15 4.04
C LEU A 219 6.32 0.86 4.78
N ASN A 220 5.34 0.14 5.33
CA ASN A 220 5.60 -1.17 5.95
C ASN A 220 6.13 -2.19 4.93
N LEU A 221 5.50 -2.27 3.76
CA LEU A 221 5.90 -3.20 2.71
C LEU A 221 7.28 -2.86 2.14
N LEU A 222 7.58 -1.57 2.00
CA LEU A 222 8.89 -1.07 1.60
C LEU A 222 9.99 -1.62 2.51
N GLU A 223 9.86 -1.46 3.82
CA GLU A 223 10.85 -1.98 4.78
C GLU A 223 11.00 -3.50 4.68
N ARG A 224 9.89 -4.23 4.59
CA ARG A 224 9.91 -5.69 4.46
C ARG A 224 10.62 -6.16 3.20
N LEU A 225 10.35 -5.52 2.07
CA LEU A 225 11.01 -5.86 0.80
C LEU A 225 12.47 -5.41 0.77
N SER A 226 12.85 -4.34 1.47
CA SER A 226 14.26 -3.93 1.57
C SER A 226 15.14 -4.97 2.26
N VAL A 227 14.59 -5.78 3.18
CA VAL A 227 15.31 -6.88 3.84
C VAL A 227 15.57 -8.04 2.88
N SER A 228 14.62 -8.34 1.99
CA SER A 228 14.75 -9.41 0.99
C SER A 228 14.25 -8.92 -0.38
N PRO A 229 15.07 -8.12 -1.09
CA PRO A 229 14.65 -7.51 -2.35
C PRO A 229 14.31 -8.53 -3.44
N PRO A 230 13.24 -8.33 -4.22
CA PRO A 230 12.93 -9.22 -5.34
C PRO A 230 14.04 -9.16 -6.41
N THR A 231 14.45 -10.32 -6.92
CA THR A 231 15.56 -10.41 -7.90
C THR A 231 15.12 -10.35 -9.35
N ARG A 232 13.84 -10.67 -9.63
CA ARG A 232 13.25 -10.73 -10.98
C ARG A 232 12.28 -9.60 -11.30
N LEU A 233 12.00 -8.75 -10.31
CA LEU A 233 11.07 -7.62 -10.41
C LEU A 233 11.66 -6.47 -9.61
N ARG A 234 11.40 -5.24 -10.05
CA ARG A 234 11.60 -4.05 -9.22
C ARG A 234 10.25 -3.55 -8.76
N VAL A 235 10.11 -3.26 -7.47
CA VAL A 235 8.90 -2.66 -6.90
C VAL A 235 9.20 -1.19 -6.66
N ARG A 236 8.41 -0.32 -7.29
CA ARG A 236 8.47 1.12 -7.09
C ARG A 236 7.33 1.54 -6.18
N PHE A 237 7.69 2.00 -4.99
CA PHE A 237 6.76 2.65 -4.06
C PHE A 237 6.68 4.13 -4.45
N LEU A 238 5.49 4.60 -4.82
CA LEU A 238 5.24 5.96 -5.27
C LEU A 238 4.27 6.65 -4.30
N PHE A 239 4.71 7.77 -3.72
CA PHE A 239 3.92 8.61 -2.83
C PHE A 239 3.63 9.92 -3.55
N THR A 240 2.39 10.10 -3.98
CA THR A 240 1.94 11.22 -4.83
C THR A 240 1.34 12.36 -4.02
N ALA A 241 1.49 13.59 -4.52
CA ALA A 241 0.78 14.75 -3.99
C ALA A 241 -0.37 15.18 -4.91
N GLU A 242 -1.36 15.86 -4.32
CA GLU A 242 -2.46 16.53 -5.02
C GLU A 242 -3.33 15.55 -5.85
N GLU A 243 -3.58 14.36 -5.31
CA GLU A 243 -4.55 13.41 -5.87
C GLU A 243 -5.96 14.00 -5.85
N GLU A 244 -6.30 14.66 -4.76
CA GLU A 244 -7.62 15.27 -4.52
C GLU A 244 -7.93 16.44 -5.48
N ARG A 245 -6.94 16.79 -6.32
CA ARG A 245 -7.06 17.74 -7.44
C ARG A 245 -6.98 17.05 -8.80
N GLY A 246 -7.46 15.80 -8.87
CA GLY A 246 -7.51 15.00 -10.07
C GLY A 246 -6.15 14.38 -10.40
N TYR A 247 -5.59 13.62 -9.45
CA TYR A 247 -4.39 12.79 -9.58
C TYR A 247 -3.24 13.58 -10.20
N LEU A 248 -3.08 14.83 -9.73
CA LEU A 248 -2.18 15.81 -10.34
C LEU A 248 -0.74 15.35 -10.25
N GLY A 249 -0.30 14.90 -9.06
CA GLY A 249 1.03 14.35 -8.85
C GLY A 249 1.30 13.14 -9.73
N ALA A 250 0.39 12.15 -9.78
CA ALA A 250 0.56 11.00 -10.66
C ALA A 250 0.63 11.38 -12.13
N ARG A 251 -0.14 12.39 -12.59
CA ARG A 251 -0.07 12.86 -13.99
C ARG A 251 1.27 13.52 -14.31
N TYR A 252 1.85 14.28 -13.39
CA TYR A 252 3.22 14.78 -13.55
C TYR A 252 4.23 13.64 -13.55
N TYR A 253 4.03 12.62 -12.72
CA TYR A 253 4.90 11.46 -12.65
C TYR A 253 4.86 10.60 -13.92
N ALA A 254 3.67 10.16 -14.35
CA ALA A 254 3.47 9.29 -15.50
C ALA A 254 4.06 9.88 -16.80
N ARG A 255 3.96 11.20 -16.97
CA ARG A 255 4.57 11.92 -18.10
C ARG A 255 6.09 11.84 -18.12
N ALA A 256 6.70 11.87 -16.95
CA ALA A 256 8.14 11.89 -16.76
C ALA A 256 8.76 10.49 -16.79
N ALA A 257 7.97 9.49 -16.43
CA ALA A 257 8.42 8.13 -16.24
C ALA A 257 8.72 7.43 -17.58
N ASN A 258 9.68 6.51 -17.55
CA ASN A 258 9.80 5.52 -18.61
C ASN A 258 8.65 4.51 -18.46
N LEU A 259 7.61 4.64 -19.29
CA LEU A 259 6.43 3.76 -19.18
C LEU A 259 6.68 2.35 -19.70
N GLU A 260 7.68 2.16 -20.57
CA GLU A 260 7.99 0.87 -21.17
C GLU A 260 8.52 -0.13 -20.13
N GLU A 261 9.16 0.31 -19.05
CA GLU A 261 9.62 -0.57 -17.96
C GLU A 261 8.47 -1.08 -17.07
N LEU A 262 7.30 -0.44 -17.09
CA LEU A 262 6.23 -0.72 -16.13
C LEU A 262 5.48 -2.02 -16.49
N ALA A 263 5.56 -3.02 -15.62
CA ALA A 263 4.72 -4.22 -15.69
C ALA A 263 3.24 -3.92 -15.42
N GLY A 264 2.98 -2.93 -14.57
CA GLY A 264 1.65 -2.48 -14.19
C GLY A 264 1.67 -1.60 -12.95
N VAL A 265 0.52 -1.00 -12.64
CA VAL A 265 0.32 -0.08 -11.52
C VAL A 265 -0.85 -0.56 -10.67
N LEU A 266 -0.67 -0.59 -9.36
CA LEU A 266 -1.76 -0.72 -8.39
C LEU A 266 -1.81 0.55 -7.53
N SER A 267 -2.93 1.26 -7.61
CA SER A 267 -3.19 2.43 -6.75
C SER A 267 -3.95 1.98 -5.52
N LEU A 268 -3.31 2.01 -4.36
CA LEU A 268 -3.93 1.64 -3.10
C LEU A 268 -4.76 2.81 -2.59
N GLU A 269 -6.05 2.59 -2.39
CA GLU A 269 -7.01 3.62 -1.98
C GLU A 269 -7.98 3.08 -0.95
N LEU A 270 -8.26 3.84 0.09
CA LEU A 270 -9.27 3.50 1.10
C LEU A 270 -9.00 2.14 1.78
N CYS A 271 -7.74 1.82 2.03
CA CYS A 271 -7.29 0.52 2.55
C CYS A 271 -7.37 0.37 4.09
N GLY A 272 -8.06 1.27 4.78
CA GLY A 272 -8.14 1.31 6.25
C GLY A 272 -9.40 0.69 6.84
N ILE A 273 -10.38 0.30 6.01
CA ILE A 273 -11.66 -0.26 6.45
C ILE A 273 -12.01 -1.45 5.55
N GLY A 274 -12.50 -2.54 6.14
CA GLY A 274 -13.02 -3.69 5.41
C GLY A 274 -12.13 -4.93 5.47
N ASP A 275 -12.65 -5.99 4.87
CA ASP A 275 -12.12 -7.36 4.90
C ASP A 275 -12.15 -8.02 3.52
N SER A 276 -12.70 -7.35 2.49
CA SER A 276 -12.71 -7.80 1.10
C SER A 276 -11.92 -6.84 0.21
N VAL A 277 -11.15 -7.39 -0.74
CA VAL A 277 -10.37 -6.60 -1.69
C VAL A 277 -11.20 -6.26 -2.92
N ALA A 278 -11.24 -5.00 -3.34
CA ALA A 278 -11.81 -4.59 -4.62
C ALA A 278 -10.69 -4.11 -5.56
N ILE A 279 -10.54 -4.78 -6.71
CA ILE A 279 -9.75 -4.30 -7.83
C ILE A 279 -10.72 -3.64 -8.81
N TRP A 280 -10.53 -2.36 -9.10
CA TRP A 280 -11.49 -1.59 -9.91
C TRP A 280 -10.82 -0.83 -11.06
N ASP A 281 -11.64 -0.34 -11.98
CA ASP A 281 -11.23 0.05 -13.34
C ASP A 281 -10.63 -1.12 -14.15
N ALA A 282 -10.97 -2.36 -13.79
CA ALA A 282 -10.54 -3.58 -14.44
C ALA A 282 -11.59 -4.09 -15.43
N ALA A 283 -11.91 -3.27 -16.44
CA ALA A 283 -12.94 -3.59 -17.44
C ALA A 283 -12.52 -4.72 -18.40
N GLU A 284 -11.22 -4.85 -18.67
CA GLU A 284 -10.67 -5.85 -19.58
C GLU A 284 -9.60 -6.68 -18.87
N GLU A 285 -9.53 -7.96 -19.23
CA GLU A 285 -8.49 -8.86 -18.72
C GLU A 285 -7.14 -8.53 -19.35
N THR A 286 -6.11 -8.42 -18.51
CA THR A 286 -4.72 -8.25 -18.98
C THR A 286 -3.82 -9.30 -18.35
N PRO A 287 -2.65 -9.60 -18.94
CA PRO A 287 -1.67 -10.48 -18.29
C PRO A 287 -1.26 -10.00 -16.89
N PHE A 288 -1.29 -8.68 -16.65
CA PHE A 288 -1.01 -8.10 -15.33
C PHE A 288 -2.14 -8.40 -14.35
N LEU A 289 -3.41 -8.17 -14.74
CA LEU A 289 -4.57 -8.49 -13.91
C LEU A 289 -4.62 -9.98 -13.54
N GLY A 290 -4.33 -10.86 -14.50
CA GLY A 290 -4.21 -12.30 -14.26
C GLY A 290 -3.21 -12.62 -13.15
N ARG A 291 -2.02 -12.00 -13.17
CA ARG A 291 -1.01 -12.18 -12.11
C ARG A 291 -1.45 -11.63 -10.75
N VAL A 292 -2.15 -10.50 -10.73
CA VAL A 292 -2.70 -9.94 -9.49
C VAL A 292 -3.71 -10.91 -8.88
N ARG A 293 -4.64 -11.46 -9.68
CA ARG A 293 -5.60 -12.47 -9.20
C ARG A 293 -4.91 -13.72 -8.68
N SER A 294 -3.96 -14.28 -9.43
CA SER A 294 -3.21 -15.46 -8.97
C SER A 294 -2.44 -15.19 -7.67
N ALA A 295 -1.97 -13.95 -7.45
CA ALA A 295 -1.34 -13.58 -6.18
C ALA A 295 -2.35 -13.53 -5.03
N LEU A 296 -3.56 -12.99 -5.25
CA LEU A 296 -4.65 -12.96 -4.26
C LEU A 296 -5.14 -14.38 -3.94
N GLU A 297 -5.38 -15.21 -4.95
CA GLU A 297 -5.77 -16.61 -4.80
C GLU A 297 -4.67 -17.44 -4.11
N GLY A 298 -3.40 -17.15 -4.41
CA GLY A 298 -2.25 -17.81 -3.78
C GLY A 298 -2.12 -17.54 -2.28
N ILE A 299 -2.71 -16.46 -1.76
CA ILE A 299 -2.81 -16.19 -0.31
C ILE A 299 -4.16 -16.63 0.29
N GLY A 300 -4.97 -17.36 -0.49
CA GLY A 300 -6.24 -17.94 -0.05
C GLY A 300 -7.46 -17.06 -0.23
N LEU A 301 -7.37 -15.94 -0.96
CA LEU A 301 -8.55 -15.15 -1.30
C LEU A 301 -9.35 -15.81 -2.42
N VAL A 302 -10.68 -15.71 -2.34
CA VAL A 302 -11.62 -16.32 -3.27
C VAL A 302 -12.34 -15.23 -4.05
N ARG A 303 -12.34 -15.36 -5.37
CA ARG A 303 -13.01 -14.42 -6.27
C ARG A 303 -14.50 -14.39 -5.96
N ASP A 304 -15.07 -13.18 -5.97
CA ASP A 304 -16.48 -12.88 -5.74
C ASP A 304 -16.96 -13.27 -4.31
N ALA A 305 -16.02 -13.49 -3.38
CA ALA A 305 -16.31 -13.75 -1.96
C ALA A 305 -15.42 -12.92 -1.03
N THR A 306 -14.10 -12.93 -1.24
CA THR A 306 -13.14 -12.15 -0.43
C THR A 306 -12.29 -11.20 -1.26
N TYR A 307 -12.41 -11.27 -2.59
CA TYR A 307 -12.00 -10.18 -3.46
C TYR A 307 -12.87 -10.11 -4.71
N HIS A 308 -13.00 -8.92 -5.27
CA HIS A 308 -13.88 -8.61 -6.40
C HIS A 308 -13.09 -7.88 -7.48
N VAL A 309 -13.39 -8.19 -8.74
CA VAL A 309 -12.86 -7.47 -9.91
C VAL A 309 -14.01 -6.69 -10.54
N VAL A 310 -13.92 -5.38 -10.48
CA VAL A 310 -14.97 -4.45 -10.88
C VAL A 310 -14.49 -3.67 -12.11
N GLY A 311 -15.42 -3.42 -13.02
CA GLY A 311 -15.19 -2.56 -14.18
C GLY A 311 -14.94 -1.10 -13.80
N ARG A 312 -15.08 -0.21 -14.79
CA ARG A 312 -14.89 1.22 -14.57
C ARG A 312 -15.93 1.78 -13.63
N ILE A 313 -15.49 2.44 -12.56
CA ILE A 313 -16.40 3.16 -11.65
C ILE A 313 -16.50 4.61 -12.13
N PRO A 314 -17.66 5.07 -12.62
CA PRO A 314 -17.82 6.45 -13.05
C PRO A 314 -17.54 7.40 -11.89
N LEU A 315 -16.86 8.50 -12.19
CA LEU A 315 -16.61 9.62 -11.27
C LEU A 315 -15.68 9.33 -10.06
N PHE A 316 -15.53 8.08 -9.63
CA PHE A 316 -14.54 7.63 -8.63
C PHE A 316 -13.25 7.23 -9.34
N GLY A 317 -12.11 7.78 -8.95
CA GLY A 317 -10.83 7.65 -9.66
C GLY A 317 -9.66 7.89 -8.70
N SER A 318 -8.48 7.38 -9.05
CA SER A 318 -7.24 7.55 -8.30
C SER A 318 -6.05 7.59 -9.26
N ASP A 319 -4.84 7.67 -8.73
CA ASP A 319 -3.56 7.83 -9.43
C ASP A 319 -3.32 6.82 -10.56
N HIS A 320 -3.86 5.60 -10.51
CA HIS A 320 -3.76 4.63 -11.62
C HIS A 320 -4.32 5.19 -12.93
N ARG A 321 -5.30 6.11 -12.87
CA ARG A 321 -5.87 6.78 -14.05
C ARG A 321 -4.92 7.74 -14.74
N ALA A 322 -3.80 8.11 -14.11
CA ALA A 322 -2.73 8.84 -14.78
C ALA A 322 -1.92 7.94 -15.75
N PHE A 323 -1.93 6.63 -15.53
CA PHE A 323 -1.12 5.66 -16.28
C PHE A 323 -1.93 4.91 -17.35
N ALA A 324 -3.20 4.59 -17.06
CA ALA A 324 -4.05 3.83 -17.98
C ALA A 324 -4.16 4.44 -19.39
N PRO A 325 -4.34 5.77 -19.58
CA PRO A 325 -4.41 6.39 -20.91
C PRO A 325 -3.11 6.31 -21.72
N GLU A 326 -1.99 6.02 -21.06
CA GLU A 326 -0.67 5.86 -21.69
C GLU A 326 -0.36 4.38 -22.01
N GLY A 327 -1.35 3.48 -21.87
CA GLY A 327 -1.25 2.07 -22.24
C GLY A 327 -0.68 1.15 -21.16
N VAL A 328 -0.47 1.65 -19.94
CA VAL A 328 0.01 0.84 -18.80
C VAL A 328 -1.18 0.15 -18.12
N PRO A 329 -1.17 -1.18 -17.90
CA PRO A 329 -2.17 -1.86 -17.08
C PRO A 329 -2.17 -1.30 -15.66
N ALA A 330 -3.23 -0.59 -15.28
CA ALA A 330 -3.28 0.19 -14.06
C ALA A 330 -4.66 0.09 -13.41
N TYR A 331 -4.70 -0.30 -12.14
CA TYR A 331 -5.95 -0.58 -11.42
C TYR A 331 -5.98 0.09 -10.06
N GLY A 332 -7.17 0.45 -9.61
CA GLY A 332 -7.40 0.81 -8.22
C GLY A 332 -7.50 -0.45 -7.36
N PHE A 333 -7.00 -0.37 -6.14
CA PHE A 333 -6.93 -1.46 -5.17
C PHE A 333 -7.42 -0.96 -3.83
N THR A 334 -8.54 -1.47 -3.35
CA THR A 334 -9.23 -0.96 -2.16
C THR A 334 -9.66 -2.09 -1.24
N LEU A 335 -9.78 -1.81 0.07
CA LEU A 335 -10.51 -2.68 0.99
C LEU A 335 -11.93 -2.15 1.20
N VAL A 336 -12.90 -3.04 1.17
CA VAL A 336 -14.31 -2.76 1.43
C VAL A 336 -14.85 -3.78 2.44
N PRO A 337 -15.79 -3.41 3.31
CA PRO A 337 -16.53 -4.39 4.11
C PRO A 337 -17.22 -5.38 3.17
N SER A 338 -17.07 -6.68 3.41
CA SER A 338 -17.62 -7.78 2.60
C SER A 338 -19.13 -7.67 2.38
N ARG A 339 -19.86 -7.09 3.34
CA ARG A 339 -21.30 -6.78 3.24
C ARG A 339 -21.67 -5.66 2.25
N GLU A 340 -20.68 -4.85 1.87
CA GLU A 340 -20.79 -3.70 0.97
C GLU A 340 -20.06 -3.96 -0.37
N ALA A 341 -19.47 -5.15 -0.53
CA ALA A 341 -18.66 -5.59 -1.66
C ALA A 341 -19.50 -6.23 -2.77
#